data_AF-A0A914PGC4-F1
#
_entry.id   AF-A0A914PGC4-F1
#
_cell.length_a   1.000
_cell.length_b   1.000
_cell.length_c   1.000
_cell.angle_alpha   90.00
_cell.angle_beta   90.00
_cell.angle_gamma   90.00
#
_symmetry.space_group_name_H-M   'P 1'
#
loop_
_entity.id
_entity.type
_entity.pdbx_description
1 polymer ?
#
loop_
_entity_poly.entity_id
_entity_poly.type
_entity_poly.pdbx_seq_one_letter_code
_entity_poly.pdbx_strand_id
1 'polypeptide(L)'
;MFNSLTNETEIWLDFCNLTDINPWDSTIMEFIKPEKDHMLNCIPKLFEHSKLINGQLFLYSNGTFKDDVEMGCEMRCLFPKSDWDLEYGNWIKVFNGTKPECDVIEVQCKKNDGKVYYTFFHAQIYRKMLDFFKKIYTGCPPPSIPFEPSKKYDVHVIVLDAVSQTQFIRSMPKTYYFLREYYDAIPFKYLNKIGINSHPNGFAFLIGKMFEFIPKSPFSRGHIGQYPNRKRACRTPLDNEQFIGFRYKDDGYVTMMAEDWMGGALSYPYCEGFHKTPTDHYMK
;
A
#
# COMPACT_ATOMS: atom_id res chain seq x y z
N MET A 1 36.00 53.33 16.19
CA MET A 1 34.58 53.66 15.92
C MET A 1 34.08 52.72 14.82
N PHE A 2 33.67 51.51 15.18
CA PHE A 2 32.86 50.65 14.31
C PHE A 2 31.67 50.25 15.18
N ASN A 3 30.62 51.06 15.09
CA ASN A 3 29.38 50.82 15.81
C ASN A 3 28.70 49.58 15.24
N SER A 4 28.13 48.81 16.16
CA SER A 4 27.34 47.62 15.91
C SER A 4 26.09 47.96 15.09
N LEU A 5 25.79 47.08 14.14
CA LEU A 5 24.45 46.94 13.57
C LEU A 5 24.06 45.47 13.70
N THR A 6 23.77 45.06 14.93
CA THR A 6 23.01 43.84 15.21
C THR A 6 21.67 44.27 15.80
N ASN A 7 20.77 44.70 14.91
CA ASN A 7 19.34 44.71 15.18
C ASN A 7 18.70 43.84 14.10
N GLU A 8 18.88 42.53 14.21
CA GLU A 8 17.94 41.59 13.60
C GLU A 8 16.65 41.70 14.42
N THR A 9 15.77 42.60 14.01
CA THR A 9 14.38 42.58 14.45
C THR A 9 13.78 41.27 13.94
N GLU A 10 13.60 40.29 14.83
CA GLU A 10 12.72 39.15 14.58
C GLU A 10 11.35 39.71 14.20
N ILE A 11 11.00 39.63 12.91
CA ILE A 11 9.65 39.92 12.43
C ILE A 11 8.80 38.73 12.87
N TRP A 12 8.16 38.86 14.02
CA TRP A 12 7.08 37.97 14.43
C TRP A 12 5.90 38.25 13.48
N LEU A 13 5.66 37.33 12.54
CA LEU A 13 4.39 37.32 11.82
C LEU A 13 3.32 36.90 12.83
N ASP A 14 2.58 37.87 13.35
CA ASP A 14 1.51 37.67 14.36
C ASP A 14 0.40 36.72 13.87
N PHE A 15 0.34 36.42 12.56
CA PHE A 15 -0.57 35.44 11.99
C PHE A 15 0.01 34.78 10.73
N CYS A 16 -0.17 33.46 10.61
CA CYS A 16 0.07 32.70 9.39
C CYS A 16 -1.25 32.57 8.64
N ASN A 17 -1.44 33.36 7.57
CA ASN A 17 -2.63 33.23 6.73
C ASN A 17 -2.40 32.15 5.66
N LEU A 18 -2.94 30.95 5.90
CA LEU A 18 -2.86 29.85 4.94
C LEU A 18 -3.95 30.03 3.87
N THR A 19 -3.54 30.24 2.62
CA THR A 19 -4.45 30.44 1.50
C THR A 19 -5.40 29.24 1.33
N ASP A 20 -6.71 29.46 1.45
CA ASP A 20 -7.70 28.44 1.06
C ASP A 20 -7.79 28.41 -0.48
N ILE A 21 -7.27 27.34 -1.07
CA ILE A 21 -7.23 27.19 -2.52
C ILE A 21 -8.57 26.62 -2.99
N ASN A 22 -9.31 27.36 -3.81
CA ASN A 22 -10.53 26.87 -4.44
C ASN A 22 -10.20 25.73 -5.43
N PRO A 23 -10.65 24.48 -5.19
CA PRO A 23 -10.41 23.38 -6.11
C PRO A 23 -11.12 23.55 -7.46
N TRP A 24 -12.06 24.48 -7.59
CA TRP A 24 -12.89 24.74 -8.77
C TRP A 24 -12.69 26.16 -9.33
N ASP A 25 -11.48 26.69 -9.21
CA ASP A 25 -11.14 28.01 -9.76
C ASP A 25 -11.38 28.07 -11.28
N SER A 26 -11.90 29.19 -11.79
CA SER A 26 -12.25 29.33 -13.20
C SER A 26 -11.04 29.15 -14.14
N THR A 27 -9.83 29.48 -13.68
CA THR A 27 -8.58 29.34 -14.45
C THR A 27 -8.23 27.91 -14.81
N ILE A 28 -8.76 26.92 -14.09
CA ILE A 28 -8.48 25.50 -14.36
C ILE A 28 -9.63 24.77 -15.06
N MET A 29 -10.81 25.39 -15.16
CA MET A 29 -12.04 24.72 -15.62
C MET A 29 -11.91 24.22 -17.06
N GLU A 30 -11.13 24.90 -17.91
CA GLU A 30 -10.87 24.47 -19.28
C GLU A 30 -10.14 23.11 -19.39
N PHE A 31 -9.41 22.71 -18.35
CA PHE A 31 -8.70 21.43 -18.28
C PHE A 31 -9.57 20.31 -17.70
N ILE A 32 -10.71 20.62 -17.09
CA ILE A 32 -11.60 19.64 -16.47
C ILE A 32 -12.72 19.29 -17.47
N LYS A 33 -12.77 18.03 -17.91
CA LYS A 33 -13.76 17.54 -18.87
C LYS A 33 -14.57 16.39 -18.29
N PRO A 34 -15.49 16.65 -17.33
CA PRO A 34 -16.19 15.60 -16.60
C PRO A 34 -17.13 14.78 -17.49
N GLU A 35 -17.61 15.37 -18.59
CA GLU A 35 -18.45 14.72 -19.61
C GLU A 35 -17.69 13.67 -20.44
N LYS A 36 -16.34 13.70 -20.41
CA LYS A 36 -15.52 12.81 -21.22
C LYS A 36 -15.32 11.48 -20.50
N ASP A 37 -16.18 10.52 -20.80
CA ASP A 37 -15.97 9.14 -20.38
C ASP A 37 -14.92 8.47 -21.29
N HIS A 38 -13.71 8.32 -20.76
CA HIS A 38 -12.61 7.64 -21.44
C HIS A 38 -12.79 6.12 -21.53
N MET A 39 -13.73 5.56 -20.76
CA MET A 39 -14.09 4.14 -20.77
C MET A 39 -15.29 3.87 -21.68
N LEU A 40 -15.90 4.91 -22.27
CA LEU A 40 -16.99 4.75 -23.22
C LEU A 40 -16.51 3.91 -24.42
N ASN A 41 -17.21 2.81 -24.70
CA ASN A 41 -16.86 1.81 -25.71
C ASN A 41 -15.58 1.01 -25.42
N CYS A 42 -15.06 1.00 -24.19
CA CYS A 42 -14.02 0.08 -23.79
C CYS A 42 -14.59 -1.35 -23.71
N ILE A 43 -14.22 -2.20 -24.67
CA ILE A 43 -14.59 -3.62 -24.67
C ILE A 43 -13.38 -4.41 -24.12
N PRO A 44 -13.51 -5.09 -22.97
CA PRO A 44 -12.45 -5.94 -22.44
C PRO A 44 -12.08 -7.02 -23.46
N LYS A 45 -10.79 -7.09 -23.82
CA LYS A 45 -10.26 -8.11 -24.73
C LYS A 45 -9.71 -9.34 -24.02
N LEU A 46 -9.43 -9.22 -22.72
CA LEU A 46 -8.93 -10.31 -21.89
C LEU A 46 -10.12 -11.09 -21.33
N PHE A 47 -10.19 -12.38 -21.66
CA PHE A 47 -11.16 -13.30 -21.09
C PHE A 47 -10.50 -14.10 -19.97
N GLU A 48 -11.09 -14.02 -18.78
CA GLU A 48 -10.65 -14.79 -17.62
C GLU A 48 -11.11 -16.24 -17.74
N HIS A 49 -10.15 -17.15 -17.88
CA HIS A 49 -10.40 -18.59 -17.93
C HIS A 49 -10.42 -19.27 -16.56
N SER A 50 -10.22 -18.52 -15.49
CA SER A 50 -10.26 -19.03 -14.12
C SER A 50 -10.83 -17.98 -13.18
N LYS A 51 -11.53 -18.43 -12.14
CA LYS A 51 -12.13 -17.57 -11.11
C LYS A 51 -11.87 -18.15 -9.73
N LEU A 52 -11.51 -17.28 -8.79
CA LEU A 52 -11.45 -17.62 -7.37
C LEU A 52 -12.76 -17.20 -6.70
N ILE A 53 -13.54 -18.17 -6.23
CA ILE A 53 -14.84 -17.96 -5.59
C ILE A 53 -14.78 -18.60 -4.20
N ASN A 54 -14.89 -17.80 -3.14
CA ASN A 54 -14.85 -18.28 -1.75
C ASN A 54 -13.63 -19.18 -1.44
N GLY A 55 -12.45 -18.80 -1.93
CA GLY A 55 -11.19 -19.54 -1.75
C GLY A 55 -11.09 -20.84 -2.57
N GLN A 56 -12.00 -21.04 -3.52
CA GLN A 56 -11.99 -22.18 -4.43
C GLN A 56 -11.79 -21.70 -5.86
N LEU A 57 -10.89 -22.38 -6.57
CA LEU A 57 -10.55 -22.09 -7.96
C LEU A 57 -11.47 -22.88 -8.89
N PHE A 58 -12.03 -22.20 -9.86
CA PHE A 58 -12.89 -22.76 -10.90
C PHE A 58 -12.36 -22.36 -12.27
N LEU A 59 -12.40 -23.28 -13.22
CA LEU A 59 -12.05 -23.00 -14.62
C LEU A 59 -13.30 -22.65 -15.40
N TYR A 60 -13.19 -21.63 -16.24
CA TYR A 60 -14.31 -21.05 -16.96
C TYR A 60 -13.97 -20.86 -18.44
N SER A 61 -14.88 -21.27 -19.31
CA SER A 61 -14.72 -21.08 -20.75
C SER A 61 -16.08 -20.93 -21.43
N ASN A 62 -16.20 -19.92 -22.30
CA ASN A 62 -17.37 -19.70 -23.16
C ASN A 62 -18.72 -19.78 -22.42
N GLY A 63 -18.84 -19.23 -21.21
CA GLY A 63 -20.11 -19.28 -20.47
C GLY A 63 -20.28 -20.45 -19.49
N THR A 64 -19.34 -21.40 -19.47
CA THR A 64 -19.49 -22.66 -18.73
C THR A 64 -18.28 -22.98 -17.87
N PHE A 65 -18.52 -23.61 -16.71
CA PHE A 65 -17.44 -24.21 -15.92
C PHE A 65 -16.93 -25.46 -16.62
N LYS A 66 -15.62 -25.61 -16.66
CA LYS A 66 -14.93 -26.68 -17.40
C LYS A 66 -14.05 -27.48 -16.47
N ASP A 67 -13.92 -28.78 -16.72
CA ASP A 67 -13.03 -29.63 -15.94
C ASP A 67 -11.59 -29.52 -16.42
N ASP A 68 -10.65 -29.71 -15.50
CA ASP A 68 -9.21 -29.49 -15.69
C ASP A 68 -8.63 -30.20 -16.93
N VAL A 69 -9.06 -31.44 -17.12
CA VAL A 69 -8.55 -32.32 -18.18
C VAL A 69 -8.86 -31.74 -19.56
N GLU A 70 -9.93 -30.97 -19.71
CA GLU A 70 -10.29 -30.34 -20.98
C GLU A 70 -9.45 -29.09 -21.29
N MET A 71 -8.91 -28.41 -20.27
CA MET A 71 -8.23 -27.11 -20.44
C MET A 71 -6.72 -27.17 -20.21
N GLY A 72 -6.20 -28.27 -19.65
CA GLY A 72 -4.76 -28.45 -19.41
C GLY A 72 -4.20 -27.37 -18.49
N CYS A 73 -4.94 -27.02 -17.44
CA CYS A 73 -4.59 -25.95 -16.53
C CYS A 73 -3.85 -26.48 -15.29
N GLU A 74 -2.97 -25.66 -14.77
CA GLU A 74 -2.24 -25.91 -13.53
C GLU A 74 -2.16 -24.60 -12.75
N MET A 75 -2.01 -24.72 -11.44
CA MET A 75 -1.79 -23.60 -10.56
C MET A 75 -0.60 -23.84 -9.65
N ARG A 76 -0.01 -22.75 -9.17
CA ARG A 76 0.98 -22.77 -8.11
C ARG A 76 0.76 -21.59 -7.18
N CYS A 77 1.20 -21.77 -5.94
CA CYS A 77 1.27 -20.69 -4.97
C CYS A 77 2.52 -19.85 -5.17
N LEU A 78 2.39 -18.54 -4.99
CA LEU A 78 3.52 -17.60 -4.94
C LEU A 78 3.67 -17.08 -3.51
N PHE A 79 4.86 -17.19 -2.96
CA PHE A 79 5.17 -16.78 -1.60
C PHE A 79 6.22 -15.66 -1.62
N PRO A 80 5.86 -14.42 -1.32
CA PRO A 80 6.83 -13.34 -1.13
C PRO A 80 7.85 -13.70 -0.05
N LYS A 81 9.12 -13.48 -0.35
CA LYS A 81 10.24 -13.64 0.60
C LYS A 81 10.76 -12.28 1.07
N SER A 82 10.96 -11.39 0.11
CA SER A 82 11.47 -10.03 0.29
C SER A 82 10.68 -9.08 -0.62
N ASP A 83 11.07 -7.82 -0.68
CA ASP A 83 10.56 -6.87 -1.69
C ASP A 83 10.91 -7.23 -3.13
N TRP A 84 11.91 -8.09 -3.33
CA TRP A 84 12.50 -8.37 -4.64
C TRP A 84 12.47 -9.86 -5.02
N ASP A 85 12.18 -10.74 -4.05
CA ASP A 85 12.25 -12.19 -4.23
C ASP A 85 10.90 -12.85 -3.94
N LEU A 86 10.53 -13.77 -4.85
CA LEU A 86 9.37 -14.67 -4.73
C LEU A 86 9.85 -16.12 -4.67
N GLU A 87 9.25 -16.89 -3.77
CA GLU A 87 9.34 -18.35 -3.78
C GLU A 87 8.14 -18.94 -4.53
N TYR A 88 8.43 -19.82 -5.48
CA TYR A 88 7.45 -20.49 -6.31
C TYR A 88 7.12 -21.87 -5.75
N GLY A 89 5.84 -22.13 -5.51
CA GLY A 89 5.35 -23.46 -5.21
C GLY A 89 5.41 -24.40 -6.43
N ASN A 90 5.17 -25.67 -6.19
CA ASN A 90 5.03 -26.67 -7.24
C ASN A 90 3.73 -26.44 -8.04
N TRP A 91 3.79 -26.72 -9.34
CA TRP A 91 2.59 -26.76 -10.17
C TRP A 91 1.72 -27.96 -9.80
N ILE A 92 0.43 -27.70 -9.61
CA ILE A 92 -0.60 -28.68 -9.33
C ILE A 92 -1.79 -28.49 -10.26
N LYS A 93 -2.41 -29.60 -10.62
CA LYS A 93 -3.60 -29.64 -11.47
C LYS A 93 -4.79 -28.93 -10.83
N VAL A 94 -5.61 -28.25 -11.64
CA VAL A 94 -6.73 -27.42 -11.17
C VAL A 94 -8.07 -28.07 -11.47
N PHE A 95 -8.65 -28.76 -10.50
CA PHE A 95 -10.04 -29.21 -10.58
C PHE A 95 -11.01 -28.10 -10.15
N ASN A 96 -12.25 -28.13 -10.65
CA ASN A 96 -13.30 -27.24 -10.16
C ASN A 96 -13.49 -27.43 -8.65
N GLY A 97 -13.34 -26.34 -7.89
CA GLY A 97 -13.39 -26.39 -6.43
C GLY A 97 -12.03 -26.62 -5.75
N THR A 98 -10.92 -26.63 -6.50
CA THR A 98 -9.56 -26.73 -5.93
C THR A 98 -9.33 -25.60 -4.93
N LYS A 99 -8.76 -25.88 -3.76
CA LYS A 99 -8.54 -24.90 -2.68
C LYS A 99 -7.06 -24.58 -2.55
N PRO A 100 -6.60 -23.43 -3.07
CA PRO A 100 -5.22 -23.01 -2.88
C PRO A 100 -4.97 -22.59 -1.43
N GLU A 101 -3.82 -22.97 -0.88
CA GLU A 101 -3.42 -22.70 0.50
C GLU A 101 -2.40 -21.54 0.59
N CYS A 102 -2.69 -20.45 -0.11
CA CYS A 102 -1.82 -19.29 -0.22
C CYS A 102 -2.59 -18.02 -0.62
N ASP A 103 -1.96 -16.87 -0.40
CA ASP A 103 -2.55 -15.57 -0.73
C ASP A 103 -2.54 -15.30 -2.23
N VAL A 104 -1.42 -15.57 -2.90
CA VAL A 104 -1.25 -15.30 -4.34
C VAL A 104 -1.14 -16.61 -5.11
N ILE A 105 -1.97 -16.75 -6.14
CA ILE A 105 -2.11 -17.97 -6.93
C ILE A 105 -1.87 -17.61 -8.38
N GLU A 106 -0.91 -18.29 -9.01
CA GLU A 106 -0.71 -18.22 -10.45
C GLU A 106 -1.41 -19.41 -11.11
N VAL A 107 -2.26 -19.15 -12.09
CA VAL A 107 -2.90 -20.15 -12.94
C VAL A 107 -2.34 -20.05 -14.34
N GLN A 108 -1.98 -21.19 -14.92
CA GLN A 108 -1.48 -21.30 -16.28
C GLN A 108 -2.21 -22.42 -17.02
N CYS A 109 -2.65 -22.17 -18.26
CA CYS A 109 -3.23 -23.20 -19.11
C CYS A 109 -2.41 -23.36 -20.40
N LYS A 110 -2.16 -24.63 -20.75
CA LYS A 110 -1.32 -25.03 -21.87
C LYS A 110 -2.16 -25.75 -22.92
N LYS A 111 -1.83 -25.52 -24.19
CA LYS A 111 -2.34 -26.33 -25.31
C LYS A 111 -1.67 -27.71 -25.32
N ASN A 112 -2.19 -28.61 -26.14
CA ASN A 112 -1.64 -29.97 -26.31
C ASN A 112 -0.17 -29.99 -26.78
N ASP A 113 0.30 -28.93 -27.44
CA ASP A 113 1.70 -28.73 -27.85
C ASP A 113 2.60 -28.19 -26.72
N GLY A 114 2.05 -27.98 -25.51
CA GLY A 114 2.73 -27.41 -24.35
C GLY A 114 2.78 -25.88 -24.31
N LYS A 115 2.28 -25.18 -25.34
CA LYS A 115 2.32 -23.72 -25.40
C LYS A 115 1.30 -23.09 -24.44
N VAL A 116 1.78 -22.21 -23.57
CA VAL A 116 0.93 -21.42 -22.67
C VAL A 116 0.09 -20.44 -23.49
N TYR A 117 -1.23 -20.48 -23.30
CA TYR A 117 -2.17 -19.55 -23.94
C TYR A 117 -2.93 -18.67 -22.94
N TYR A 118 -2.88 -19.02 -21.66
CA TYR A 118 -3.52 -18.28 -20.59
C TYR A 118 -2.64 -18.30 -19.34
N THR A 119 -2.45 -17.13 -18.75
CA THR A 119 -1.84 -16.95 -17.42
C THR A 119 -2.66 -15.91 -16.68
N PHE A 120 -2.98 -16.17 -15.42
CA PHE A 120 -3.70 -15.22 -14.58
C PHE A 120 -3.32 -15.38 -13.11
N PHE A 121 -3.34 -14.27 -12.38
CA PHE A 121 -3.03 -14.24 -10.95
C PHE A 121 -4.31 -13.98 -10.17
N HIS A 122 -4.61 -14.84 -9.19
CA HIS A 122 -5.65 -14.61 -8.21
C HIS A 122 -5.03 -14.23 -6.88
N ALA A 123 -5.74 -13.42 -6.10
CA ALA A 123 -5.36 -13.05 -4.76
C ALA A 123 -6.49 -13.38 -3.78
N GLN A 124 -6.13 -13.84 -2.59
CA GLN A 124 -7.01 -14.03 -1.43
C GLN A 124 -6.22 -13.78 -0.14
N ILE A 125 -6.94 -13.80 0.98
CA ILE A 125 -6.36 -13.80 2.32
C ILE A 125 -6.51 -15.21 2.86
N TYR A 126 -5.45 -16.02 2.70
CA TYR A 126 -5.42 -17.38 3.21
C TYR A 126 -4.92 -17.39 4.65
N ARG A 127 -5.83 -17.64 5.58
CA ARG A 127 -5.51 -17.69 7.01
C ARG A 127 -4.83 -19.02 7.36
N LYS A 128 -3.52 -18.98 7.61
CA LYS A 128 -2.78 -20.13 8.18
C LYS A 128 -3.23 -20.37 9.62
N MET A 129 -4.12 -21.35 9.82
CA MET A 129 -4.70 -21.67 11.12
C MET A 129 -3.64 -22.00 12.19
N LEU A 130 -2.51 -22.59 11.82
CA LEU A 130 -1.43 -22.96 12.75
C LEU A 130 -0.67 -21.77 13.34
N ASP A 131 -0.51 -20.67 12.59
CA ASP A 131 0.20 -19.47 13.08
C ASP A 131 -0.67 -18.69 14.07
N PHE A 132 -1.99 -18.69 13.87
CA PHE A 132 -2.94 -18.06 14.78
C PHE A 132 -2.91 -18.67 16.18
N PHE A 133 -2.88 -20.01 16.28
CA PHE A 133 -2.78 -20.67 17.59
C PHE A 133 -1.38 -20.56 18.20
N LYS A 134 -0.29 -20.65 17.42
CA LYS A 134 1.06 -20.42 17.96
C LYS A 134 1.22 -19.03 18.56
N LYS A 135 0.72 -17.98 17.90
CA LYS A 135 0.80 -16.59 18.40
C LYS A 135 0.04 -16.40 19.73
N ILE A 136 -1.05 -17.15 19.95
CA ILE A 136 -1.80 -17.15 21.22
C ILE A 136 -1.03 -17.87 22.34
N TYR A 137 -0.26 -18.92 22.03
CA TYR A 137 0.35 -19.79 23.05
C TYR A 137 1.84 -19.54 23.32
N THR A 138 2.58 -18.78 22.49
CA THR A 138 4.04 -18.63 22.66
C THR A 138 4.52 -17.25 23.11
N GLY A 139 3.63 -16.33 23.50
CA GLY A 139 4.01 -14.96 23.92
C GLY A 139 3.39 -14.53 25.25
N CYS A 140 4.18 -14.60 26.32
CA CYS A 140 3.91 -14.20 27.71
C CYS A 140 3.12 -15.17 28.61
N PRO A 141 3.60 -15.48 29.84
CA PRO A 141 2.70 -15.88 30.91
C PRO A 141 1.67 -14.75 31.11
N PRO A 142 0.40 -15.08 31.44
CA PRO A 142 -0.63 -14.07 31.60
C PRO A 142 -0.13 -13.00 32.57
N PRO A 143 -0.10 -11.71 32.19
CA PRO A 143 0.19 -10.67 33.15
C PRO A 143 -0.77 -10.85 34.33
N SER A 144 -0.27 -10.78 35.55
CA SER A 144 -1.04 -10.81 36.81
C SER A 144 -1.91 -9.56 37.00
N ILE A 145 -2.28 -8.90 35.90
CA ILE A 145 -3.09 -7.70 35.80
C ILE A 145 -4.32 -8.11 35.00
N PRO A 146 -5.55 -7.90 35.51
CA PRO A 146 -6.76 -8.30 34.81
C PRO A 146 -6.75 -7.73 33.39
N PHE A 147 -6.85 -8.63 32.41
CA PHE A 147 -7.05 -8.31 31.00
C PHE A 147 -8.41 -7.63 30.86
N GLU A 148 -8.43 -6.30 30.98
CA GLU A 148 -9.48 -5.48 30.38
C GLU A 148 -9.34 -5.68 28.87
N PRO A 149 -10.34 -6.25 28.15
CA PRO A 149 -10.27 -6.37 26.72
C PRO A 149 -10.25 -4.97 26.12
N SER A 150 -9.04 -4.45 25.86
CA SER A 150 -8.85 -3.18 25.17
C SER A 150 -9.59 -3.29 23.84
N LYS A 151 -10.60 -2.44 23.62
CA LYS A 151 -11.32 -2.39 22.35
C LYS A 151 -10.34 -2.04 21.24
N LYS A 152 -9.91 -3.04 20.47
CA LYS A 152 -9.05 -2.87 19.29
C LYS A 152 -9.94 -2.59 18.07
N TYR A 153 -9.54 -1.62 17.26
CA TYR A 153 -10.22 -1.28 16.01
C TYR A 153 -9.39 -1.75 14.82
N ASP A 154 -10.04 -2.22 13.77
CA ASP A 154 -9.39 -2.45 12.48
C ASP A 154 -8.92 -1.11 11.89
N VAL A 155 -7.70 -1.10 11.34
CA VAL A 155 -7.08 0.10 10.79
C VAL A 155 -6.77 -0.12 9.32
N HIS A 156 -7.32 0.76 8.48
CA HIS A 156 -7.06 0.77 7.04
C HIS A 156 -6.27 2.01 6.67
N VAL A 157 -5.10 1.80 6.07
CA VAL A 157 -4.26 2.88 5.53
C VAL A 157 -4.27 2.76 4.01
N ILE A 158 -4.80 3.77 3.33
CA ILE A 158 -4.84 3.83 1.86
C ILE A 158 -3.92 4.96 1.42
N VAL A 159 -2.90 4.62 0.62
CA VAL A 159 -1.93 5.57 0.08
C VAL A 159 -2.17 5.69 -1.43
N LEU A 160 -2.20 6.92 -1.95
CA LEU A 160 -2.40 7.21 -3.37
C LEU A 160 -1.16 7.91 -3.93
N ASP A 161 -0.52 7.30 -4.93
CA ASP A 161 0.65 7.86 -5.63
C ASP A 161 0.27 8.45 -7.01
N ALA A 162 0.37 9.75 -7.27
CA ALA A 162 0.44 10.86 -6.33
C ALA A 162 -0.69 11.85 -6.63
N VAL A 163 -1.37 12.33 -5.60
CA VAL A 163 -2.48 13.27 -5.75
C VAL A 163 -2.34 14.44 -4.78
N SER A 164 -2.56 15.67 -5.26
CA SER A 164 -2.70 16.83 -4.38
C SER A 164 -4.11 16.87 -3.79
N GLN A 165 -4.30 17.55 -2.65
CA GLN A 165 -5.62 17.68 -2.03
C GLN A 165 -6.67 18.26 -3.00
N THR A 166 -6.32 19.32 -3.75
CA THR A 166 -7.24 19.94 -4.71
C THR A 166 -7.55 19.02 -5.89
N GLN A 167 -6.58 18.22 -6.34
CA GLN A 167 -6.80 17.25 -7.40
C GLN A 167 -7.68 16.09 -6.92
N PHE A 168 -7.50 15.60 -5.70
CA PHE A 168 -8.32 14.53 -5.13
C PHE A 168 -9.80 14.93 -5.05
N ILE A 169 -10.08 16.17 -4.61
CA ILE A 169 -11.44 16.72 -4.56
C ILE A 169 -12.08 16.74 -5.97
N ARG A 170 -11.29 17.07 -7.00
CA ARG A 170 -11.80 17.14 -8.38
C ARG A 170 -11.95 15.80 -9.06
N SER A 171 -10.97 14.90 -8.92
CA SER A 171 -10.95 13.61 -9.63
C SER A 171 -11.76 12.54 -8.93
N MET A 172 -11.97 12.65 -7.61
CA MET A 172 -12.71 11.70 -6.80
C MET A 172 -13.78 12.38 -5.93
N PRO A 173 -14.66 13.24 -6.49
CA PRO A 173 -15.61 14.05 -5.72
C PRO A 173 -16.62 13.18 -4.95
N LYS A 174 -17.04 12.06 -5.56
CA LYS A 174 -17.94 11.08 -4.92
C LYS A 174 -17.27 10.42 -3.71
N THR A 175 -16.01 10.02 -3.82
CA THR A 175 -15.23 9.44 -2.72
C THR A 175 -15.02 10.45 -1.60
N TYR A 176 -14.63 11.69 -1.94
CA TYR A 176 -14.45 12.74 -0.95
C TYR A 176 -15.74 13.04 -0.18
N TYR A 177 -16.87 13.17 -0.88
CA TYR A 177 -18.19 13.35 -0.26
C TYR A 177 -18.55 12.15 0.63
N PHE A 178 -18.36 10.92 0.13
CA PHE A 178 -18.67 9.71 0.86
C PHE A 178 -17.89 9.60 2.18
N LEU A 179 -16.57 9.85 2.14
CA LEU A 179 -15.73 9.84 3.34
C LEU A 179 -16.20 10.89 4.36
N ARG A 180 -16.49 12.11 3.91
CA ARG A 180 -16.86 13.20 4.81
C ARG A 180 -18.25 13.06 5.41
N GLU A 181 -19.24 12.68 4.61
CA GLU A 181 -20.64 12.73 5.03
C GLU A 181 -21.13 11.40 5.63
N TYR A 182 -20.52 10.26 5.27
CA TYR A 182 -20.92 8.94 5.79
C TYR A 182 -19.96 8.37 6.84
N TYR A 183 -18.68 8.73 6.78
CA TYR A 183 -17.66 8.26 7.73
C TYR A 183 -17.15 9.36 8.66
N ASP A 184 -17.75 10.56 8.61
CA ASP A 184 -17.32 11.73 9.38
C ASP A 184 -15.82 12.01 9.26
N ALA A 185 -15.24 11.72 8.08
CA ALA A 185 -13.81 11.83 7.88
C ALA A 185 -13.36 13.29 8.03
N ILE A 186 -12.29 13.50 8.78
CA ILE A 186 -11.72 14.82 9.04
C ILE A 186 -10.64 15.11 7.98
N PRO A 187 -10.85 16.07 7.07
CA PRO A 187 -9.83 16.44 6.10
C PRO A 187 -8.74 17.26 6.77
N PHE A 188 -7.51 16.75 6.73
CA PHE A 188 -6.32 17.48 7.17
C PHE A 188 -5.90 18.47 6.08
N LYS A 189 -6.50 19.68 6.10
CA LYS A 189 -6.07 20.77 5.22
C LYS A 189 -4.61 21.14 5.51
N TYR A 190 -3.88 21.56 4.48
CA TYR A 190 -2.51 22.04 4.59
C TYR A 190 -1.49 20.99 5.08
N LEU A 191 -1.80 19.71 4.91
CA LEU A 191 -0.84 18.63 5.11
C LEU A 191 0.26 18.74 4.04
N ASN A 192 1.47 19.05 4.49
CA ASN A 192 2.62 19.24 3.61
C ASN A 192 3.35 17.93 3.33
N LYS A 193 3.92 17.83 2.12
CA LYS A 193 4.85 16.77 1.77
C LYS A 193 6.24 17.08 2.34
N ILE A 194 6.95 16.04 2.76
CA ILE A 194 8.34 16.09 3.24
C ILE A 194 9.33 16.23 2.09
N GLY A 195 9.06 15.58 0.96
CA GLY A 195 9.94 15.60 -0.21
C GLY A 195 9.18 15.64 -1.53
N ILE A 196 9.91 15.85 -2.64
CA ILE A 196 9.30 16.02 -3.96
C ILE A 196 8.59 14.76 -4.44
N ASN A 197 9.16 13.58 -4.18
CA ASN A 197 8.74 12.27 -4.71
C ASN A 197 7.97 11.44 -3.68
N SER A 198 7.37 10.34 -4.11
CA SER A 198 6.58 9.43 -3.27
C SER A 198 7.41 8.79 -2.15
N HIS A 199 8.62 8.33 -2.47
CA HIS A 199 9.52 7.67 -1.51
C HIS A 199 9.80 8.47 -0.22
N PRO A 200 10.30 9.72 -0.22
CA PRO A 200 10.52 10.47 1.04
C PRO A 200 9.23 10.65 1.86
N ASN A 201 8.08 10.78 1.21
CA ASN A 201 6.79 10.96 1.89
C ASN A 201 6.30 9.65 2.51
N GLY A 202 6.32 8.56 1.73
CA GLY A 202 5.96 7.22 2.20
C GLY A 202 6.89 6.75 3.31
N PHE A 203 8.20 7.01 3.19
CA PHE A 203 9.18 6.67 4.22
C PHE A 203 8.91 7.45 5.52
N ALA A 204 8.68 8.76 5.45
CA ALA A 204 8.32 9.55 6.64
C ALA A 204 7.02 9.10 7.29
N PHE A 205 6.00 8.77 6.48
CA PHE A 205 4.69 8.36 6.96
C PHE A 205 4.68 6.95 7.57
N LEU A 206 5.32 5.98 6.90
CA LEU A 206 5.25 4.56 7.27
C LEU A 206 6.39 4.11 8.20
N ILE A 207 7.55 4.76 8.13
CA ILE A 207 8.73 4.44 8.97
C ILE A 207 8.90 5.44 10.12
N GLY A 208 8.31 6.63 10.02
CA GLY A 208 8.45 7.68 11.05
C GLY A 208 9.81 8.38 11.07
N LYS A 209 10.62 8.21 10.00
CA LYS A 209 11.93 8.83 9.84
C LYS A 209 11.98 9.63 8.55
N MET A 210 12.79 10.67 8.50
CA MET A 210 13.02 11.42 7.27
C MET A 210 14.51 11.60 7.02
N PHE A 211 14.89 11.65 5.75
CA PHE A 211 16.28 11.91 5.35
C PHE A 211 16.50 13.33 4.84
N GLU A 212 15.43 14.12 4.68
CA GLU A 212 15.51 15.52 4.26
C GLU A 212 15.90 16.42 5.44
N PHE A 213 16.73 17.43 5.16
CA PHE A 213 17.05 18.49 6.12
C PHE A 213 16.03 19.62 5.99
N ILE A 214 15.41 19.99 7.10
CA ILE A 214 14.50 21.14 7.16
C ILE A 214 15.22 22.22 7.99
N PRO A 215 15.55 23.39 7.40
CA PRO A 215 16.17 24.46 8.17
C PRO A 215 15.23 24.97 9.25
N LYS A 216 15.82 25.48 10.33
CA LYS A 216 15.07 26.28 11.31
C LYS A 216 14.49 27.50 10.61
N SER A 217 13.24 27.82 10.92
CA SER A 217 12.56 29.03 10.48
C SER A 217 11.61 29.50 11.59
N PRO A 218 11.02 30.71 11.49
CA PRO A 218 9.99 31.14 12.43
C PRO A 218 8.78 30.18 12.52
N PHE A 219 8.57 29.34 11.49
CA PHE A 219 7.46 28.39 11.40
C PHE A 219 7.87 26.93 11.63
N SER A 220 9.16 26.65 11.79
CA SER A 220 9.68 25.29 11.94
C SER A 220 10.86 25.28 12.89
N ARG A 221 10.84 24.36 13.85
CA ARG A 221 11.98 24.09 14.75
C ARG A 221 13.19 23.51 14.02
N GLY A 222 13.09 23.34 12.70
CA GLY A 222 14.05 22.63 11.89
C GLY A 222 14.00 21.13 12.16
N HIS A 223 14.55 20.37 11.22
CA HIS A 223 14.71 18.93 11.35
C HIS A 223 16.02 18.52 10.70
N ILE A 224 16.82 17.74 11.43
CA ILE A 224 18.00 17.09 10.86
C ILE A 224 17.57 15.68 10.49
N GLY A 225 17.67 15.33 9.20
CA GLY A 225 17.35 13.99 8.72
C GLY A 225 18.10 12.92 9.52
N GLN A 226 17.41 11.82 9.85
CA GLN A 226 18.00 10.71 10.63
C GLN A 226 19.01 9.88 9.81
N TYR A 227 19.12 10.14 8.51
CA TYR A 227 20.13 9.55 7.63
C TYR A 227 21.04 10.64 7.08
N PRO A 228 22.36 10.37 6.95
CA PRO A 228 23.30 11.33 6.38
C PRO A 228 22.95 11.79 4.96
N ASN A 229 22.27 10.95 4.17
CA ASN A 229 21.70 11.28 2.88
C ASN A 229 20.73 10.17 2.42
N ARG A 230 19.95 10.49 1.38
CA ARG A 230 19.01 9.55 0.73
C ARG A 230 19.67 8.25 0.27
N LYS A 231 20.90 8.29 -0.24
CA LYS A 231 21.60 7.08 -0.73
C LYS A 231 21.90 6.10 0.40
N ARG A 232 22.26 6.59 1.58
CA ARG A 232 22.49 5.74 2.76
C ARG A 232 21.19 5.18 3.33
N ALA A 233 20.12 5.99 3.38
CA ALA A 233 18.79 5.51 3.75
C ALA A 233 18.34 4.37 2.83
N CYS A 234 18.50 4.56 1.52
CA CYS A 234 18.12 3.60 0.49
C CYS A 234 18.91 2.28 0.55
N ARG A 235 20.15 2.30 1.08
CA ARG A 235 20.99 1.10 1.27
C ARG A 235 20.81 0.42 2.64
N THR A 236 19.92 0.94 3.47
CA THR A 236 19.63 0.36 4.78
C THR A 236 18.40 -0.53 4.64
N PRO A 237 18.50 -1.85 4.94
CA PRO A 237 17.33 -2.73 4.94
C PRO A 237 16.29 -2.25 5.94
N LEU A 238 15.01 -2.37 5.56
CA LEU A 238 13.88 -1.86 6.35
C LEU A 238 13.49 -2.79 7.51
N ASP A 239 14.02 -4.01 7.55
CA ASP A 239 13.69 -5.05 8.54
C ASP A 239 13.91 -4.61 9.99
N ASN A 240 14.87 -3.71 10.23
CA ASN A 240 15.18 -3.18 11.57
C ASN A 240 14.66 -1.75 11.78
N GLU A 241 13.84 -1.26 10.86
CA GLU A 241 13.25 0.07 10.93
C GLU A 241 11.92 0.07 11.68
N GLN A 242 11.41 1.26 12.01
CA GLN A 242 10.16 1.43 12.76
C GLN A 242 8.94 1.42 11.84
N PHE A 243 8.86 0.44 10.94
CA PHE A 243 7.70 0.30 10.07
C PHE A 243 6.41 0.14 10.89
N ILE A 244 5.39 0.92 10.56
CA ILE A 244 4.11 0.95 11.28
C ILE A 244 3.46 -0.44 11.35
N GLY A 245 3.62 -1.28 10.32
CA GLY A 245 3.11 -2.65 10.32
C GLY A 245 3.73 -3.52 11.40
N PHE A 246 5.01 -3.33 11.76
CA PHE A 246 5.65 -4.06 12.86
C PHE A 246 4.99 -3.73 14.20
N ARG A 247 4.66 -2.46 14.44
CA ARG A 247 3.96 -2.04 15.67
C ARG A 247 2.59 -2.69 15.81
N TYR A 248 1.77 -2.65 14.76
CA TYR A 248 0.47 -3.34 14.78
C TYR A 248 0.64 -4.85 14.98
N LYS A 249 1.63 -5.47 14.35
CA LYS A 249 1.90 -6.90 14.49
C LYS A 249 2.30 -7.27 15.93
N ASP A 250 3.13 -6.46 16.58
CA ASP A 250 3.54 -6.61 17.99
C ASP A 250 2.35 -6.41 18.94
N ASP A 251 1.44 -5.49 18.61
CA ASP A 251 0.20 -5.26 19.34
C ASP A 251 -0.86 -6.35 19.07
N GLY A 252 -0.52 -7.43 18.36
CA GLY A 252 -1.36 -8.60 18.16
C GLY A 252 -2.39 -8.48 17.02
N TYR A 253 -2.24 -7.50 16.14
CA TYR A 253 -3.04 -7.43 14.92
C TYR A 253 -2.60 -8.49 13.89
N VAL A 254 -3.55 -8.84 13.01
CA VAL A 254 -3.26 -9.48 11.72
C VAL A 254 -3.02 -8.36 10.71
N THR A 255 -1.86 -8.38 10.07
CA THR A 255 -1.40 -7.26 9.24
C THR A 255 -1.38 -7.63 7.77
N MET A 256 -1.75 -6.67 6.91
CA MET A 256 -1.71 -6.81 5.46
C MET A 256 -1.10 -5.56 4.83
N MET A 257 -0.27 -5.77 3.81
CA MET A 257 0.21 -4.72 2.92
C MET A 257 0.08 -5.18 1.46
N ALA A 258 -0.49 -4.32 0.63
CA ALA A 258 -0.65 -4.55 -0.81
C ALA A 258 -0.24 -3.30 -1.59
N GLU A 259 0.58 -3.47 -2.62
CA GLU A 259 1.06 -2.39 -3.49
C GLU A 259 0.70 -2.71 -4.95
N ASP A 260 0.31 -1.70 -5.72
CA ASP A 260 -0.04 -1.83 -7.15
C ASP A 260 1.13 -1.53 -8.09
N TRP A 261 2.32 -1.25 -7.53
CA TRP A 261 3.54 -0.94 -8.28
C TRP A 261 4.72 -1.78 -7.82
N MET A 262 5.44 -2.38 -8.78
CA MET A 262 6.59 -3.27 -8.55
C MET A 262 7.68 -2.66 -7.66
N GLY A 263 7.94 -1.35 -7.77
CA GLY A 263 8.96 -0.68 -6.95
C GLY A 263 8.50 -0.37 -5.53
N GLY A 264 7.18 -0.36 -5.28
CA GLY A 264 6.59 0.08 -4.02
C GLY A 264 6.88 1.53 -3.62
N ALA A 265 6.20 2.00 -2.58
CA ALA A 265 6.41 3.32 -2.01
C ALA A 265 7.73 3.43 -1.22
N LEU A 266 8.26 2.31 -0.72
CA LEU A 266 9.43 2.26 0.16
C LEU A 266 10.72 1.78 -0.51
N SER A 267 10.64 1.17 -1.70
CA SER A 267 11.79 0.51 -2.34
C SER A 267 12.20 1.22 -3.65
N TYR A 268 11.30 1.97 -4.29
CA TYR A 268 11.60 2.71 -5.52
C TYR A 268 12.52 3.94 -5.27
N PRO A 269 13.50 4.23 -6.15
CA PRO A 269 13.81 3.49 -7.38
C PRO A 269 14.79 2.31 -7.20
N TYR A 270 15.68 2.37 -6.20
CA TYR A 270 16.80 1.42 -6.06
C TYR A 270 17.18 1.21 -4.59
N CYS A 271 16.18 1.10 -3.71
CA CYS A 271 16.39 0.89 -2.28
C CYS A 271 16.27 -0.58 -1.92
N GLU A 272 17.00 -0.99 -0.88
CA GLU A 272 17.06 -2.38 -0.41
C GLU A 272 15.67 -2.92 -0.07
N GLY A 273 14.79 -2.09 0.52
CA GLY A 273 13.46 -2.52 0.91
C GLY A 273 13.50 -3.48 2.10
N PHE A 274 12.47 -4.33 2.20
CA PHE A 274 12.43 -5.41 3.19
C PHE A 274 13.07 -6.70 2.67
N HIS A 275 13.95 -7.31 3.47
CA HIS A 275 14.53 -8.62 3.19
C HIS A 275 13.64 -9.78 3.67
N LYS A 276 12.64 -9.48 4.51
CA LYS A 276 11.57 -10.39 4.96
C LYS A 276 10.21 -9.73 4.80
N THR A 277 9.17 -10.51 4.51
CA THR A 277 7.80 -10.00 4.42
C THR A 277 7.41 -9.20 5.68
N PRO A 278 7.04 -7.91 5.56
CA PRO A 278 6.87 -7.05 6.72
C PRO A 278 5.53 -7.24 7.44
N THR A 279 4.57 -7.89 6.80
CA THR A 279 3.20 -8.14 7.26
C THR A 279 2.85 -9.62 7.20
N ASP A 280 1.72 -10.02 7.79
CA ASP A 280 1.25 -11.41 7.76
C ASP A 280 0.73 -11.81 6.37
N HIS A 281 0.08 -10.87 5.69
CA HIS A 281 -0.31 -10.97 4.28
C HIS A 281 0.46 -9.90 3.48
N TYR A 282 1.19 -10.31 2.45
CA TYR A 282 2.03 -9.41 1.66
C TYR A 282 1.75 -9.61 0.17
N MET A 283 1.28 -8.56 -0.51
CA MET A 283 0.91 -8.59 -1.93
C MET A 283 1.69 -7.51 -2.66
N LYS A 284 2.89 -7.85 -3.12
CA LYS A 284 3.78 -6.99 -3.89
C LYS A 284 4.30 -7.74 -5.11
#